data_AF-A0A933IKF8-F1
#
_entry.id   AF-A0A933IKF8-F1
#
_cell.length_a   1.000
_cell.length_b   1.000
_cell.length_c   1.000
_cell.angle_alpha   90.00
_cell.angle_beta   90.00
_cell.angle_gamma   90.00
#
_symmetry.space_group_name_H-M   'P 1'
#
loop_
_entity.id
_entity.type
_entity.pdbx_description
1 polymer ?
#
loop_
_entity_poly.entity_id
_entity_poly.type
_entity_poly.pdbx_seq_one_letter_code
_entity_poly.pdbx_strand_id
1 'polypeptide(L)' 'MAAFAMIDQGDASLNLDHCIGCGLCVTTCPAKALSLVRKSQEHTPPVPANMREALTHRAQLRAQMEVTDNVERHKQFQ' A
#
# COMPACT_ATOMS: atom_id res chain seq x y z
N MET A 1 -7.20 1.41 -1.21
CA MET A 1 -7.98 1.07 0.01
C MET A 1 -7.05 1.13 1.22
N ALA A 2 -7.58 1.45 2.41
CA ALA A 2 -6.79 1.54 3.64
C ALA A 2 -6.53 0.16 4.26
N ALA A 3 -5.41 0.03 5.00
CA ALA A 3 -5.07 -1.17 5.75
C ALA A 3 -5.68 -1.19 7.16
N PHE A 4 -6.01 -0.03 7.71
CA PHE A 4 -6.47 0.16 9.08
C PHE A 4 -7.79 0.94 9.07
N ALA A 5 -8.75 0.51 9.89
CA ALA A 5 -10.07 1.13 9.99
C ALA A 5 -10.59 1.10 11.44
N MET A 6 -11.39 2.10 11.82
CA MET A 6 -12.18 2.10 13.06
C MET A 6 -13.56 1.56 12.69
N ILE A 7 -14.04 0.52 13.39
CA ILE A 7 -15.29 -0.17 13.04
C ILE A 7 -16.45 0.17 13.96
N ASP A 8 -16.21 0.52 15.23
CA ASP A 8 -17.21 1.00 16.19
C ASP A 8 -16.55 1.85 17.31
N GLN A 9 -17.29 2.25 18.35
CA GLN A 9 -16.80 3.00 19.52
C GLN A 9 -15.74 2.23 20.32
N GLY A 10 -14.51 2.24 19.82
CA GLY A 10 -13.33 1.71 20.49
C GLY A 10 -12.63 0.57 19.75
N ASP A 11 -13.29 -0.03 18.75
CA ASP A 11 -12.74 -1.19 18.04
C ASP A 11 -12.03 -0.80 16.74
N ALA A 12 -10.81 -1.31 16.58
CA ALA A 12 -9.98 -1.14 15.40
C ALA A 12 -9.83 -2.46 14.65
N SER A 13 -9.93 -2.40 13.33
CA SER A 13 -9.71 -3.54 12.43
C SER A 13 -8.49 -3.30 11.54
N LEU A 14 -7.68 -4.35 11.37
CA LEU A 14 -6.50 -4.36 10.50
C LEU A 14 -6.69 -5.40 9.39
N ASN A 15 -6.70 -4.95 8.14
CA ASN A 15 -6.68 -5.83 6.98
C ASN A 15 -5.20 -6.13 6.61
N LEU A 16 -4.80 -7.39 6.76
CA LEU A 16 -3.42 -7.83 6.52
C LEU A 16 -3.02 -7.85 5.03
N ASP A 17 -3.98 -8.01 4.12
CA ASP A 17 -3.73 -8.01 2.68
C ASP A 17 -3.31 -6.61 2.21
N HIS A 18 -3.89 -5.57 2.82
CA HIS A 18 -3.54 -4.17 2.54
C HIS A 18 -2.37 -3.65 3.39
N CYS A 19 -1.99 -4.36 4.46
CA CYS A 19 -0.90 -3.93 5.32
C CYS A 19 0.44 -3.96 4.57
N ILE A 20 1.07 -2.81 4.34
CA ILE A 20 2.38 -2.74 3.68
C ILE A 20 3.56 -2.88 4.65
N GLY A 21 3.28 -3.01 5.96
CA GLY A 21 4.32 -3.15 6.99
C GLY A 21 5.11 -1.88 7.30
N CYS A 22 4.50 -0.69 7.17
CA CYS A 22 5.18 0.58 7.45
C CYS A 22 5.45 0.86 8.94
N GLY A 23 4.74 0.17 9.85
CA GLY A 23 4.96 0.28 11.30
C GLY A 23 4.31 1.48 12.01
N LEU A 24 3.67 2.40 11.29
CA LEU A 24 3.08 3.61 11.88
C LEU A 24 2.03 3.30 12.96
N CYS A 25 1.24 2.24 12.78
CA CYS A 25 0.24 1.82 13.76
C CYS A 25 0.88 1.36 15.08
N VAL A 26 2.05 0.71 15.03
CA VAL A 26 2.75 0.21 16.21
C VAL A 26 3.40 1.36 16.98
N THR A 27 4.03 2.31 16.27
CA THR A 27 4.74 3.43 16.91
C THR A 27 3.78 4.45 17.52
N THR A 28 2.61 4.63 16.92
CA THR A 28 1.65 5.67 17.32
C THR A 28 0.67 5.18 18.39
N CYS A 29 0.47 3.86 18.52
CA CYS A 29 -0.48 3.32 19.50
C CYS A 29 0.06 3.44 20.94
N PRO A 30 -0.56 4.25 21.81
CA PRO A 30 -0.09 4.44 23.18
C PRO A 30 -0.25 3.17 24.02
N ALA A 31 -1.27 2.37 23.72
CA ALA A 31 -1.53 1.10 24.39
C ALA A 31 -0.61 -0.04 23.92
N LYS A 32 0.21 0.18 22.88
CA LYS A 32 1.09 -0.83 22.29
C LYS A 32 0.34 -2.12 21.89
N ALA A 33 -0.87 -1.96 21.34
CA ALA A 33 -1.78 -3.06 21.06
C ALA A 33 -1.34 -3.99 19.91
N LEU A 34 -0.35 -3.59 19.12
CA LEU A 34 0.08 -4.28 17.90
C LEU A 34 1.60 -4.45 17.89
N SER A 35 2.07 -5.49 17.21
CA SER A 35 3.48 -5.73 16.93
C SER A 35 3.72 -5.85 15.41
N LEU A 36 4.86 -5.36 14.94
CA LEU A 36 5.22 -5.45 13.52
C LEU A 36 6.03 -6.73 13.28
N VAL A 37 5.52 -7.60 12.40
CA VAL A 37 6.18 -8.84 12.00
C VAL A 37 6.51 -8.82 10.51
N ARG A 38 7.58 -9.52 10.13
CA ARG A 38 7.90 -9.73 8.71
C ARG A 38 6.83 -10.61 8.06
N LYS A 39 6.38 -10.22 6.88
CA LYS A 39 5.50 -11.07 6.06
C LYS A 39 6.24 -12.34 5.64
N SER A 40 5.51 -13.43 5.46
CA SER A 40 6.06 -14.65 4.91
C SER A 40 6.51 -14.44 3.46
N GLN A 41 7.37 -15.34 2.97
CA GLN A 41 7.86 -15.28 1.57
C GLN A 41 6.70 -15.41 0.57
N GLU A 42 5.66 -16.19 0.91
CA GLU A 42 4.45 -16.35 0.10
C GLU A 42 3.68 -15.04 -0.11
N HIS A 43 3.64 -14.17 0.90
CA HIS A 43 2.95 -12.88 0.84
C HIS A 43 3.85 -11.71 0.39
N THR A 44 5.07 -12.00 -0.05
CA THR A 44 6.04 -10.99 -0.49
C THR A 44 6.33 -11.20 -1.97
N PRO A 45 5.93 -10.28 -2.86
CA PRO A 45 6.28 -10.42 -4.26
C PRO A 45 7.81 -10.33 -4.44
N PRO A 46 8.38 -11.07 -5.41
CA PRO A 46 9.80 -11.01 -5.68
C PRO A 46 10.21 -9.61 -6.12
N VAL A 47 11.41 -9.21 -5.71
CA VAL A 47 12.02 -7.97 -6.20
C VAL A 47 12.39 -8.18 -7.67
N PRO A 48 11.96 -7.29 -8.59
CA PRO A 48 12.31 -7.43 -10.01
C PRO A 48 13.83 -7.34 -10.19
N ALA A 49 14.36 -8.07 -11.16
CA ALA A 49 15.80 -8.18 -11.39
C ALA A 49 16.44 -6.85 -11.84
N ASN A 50 15.65 -5.95 -12.42
CA ASN A 50 16.10 -4.65 -12.90
C ASN A 50 14.96 -3.64 -13.05
N MET A 51 15.33 -2.38 -13.31
CA MET A 51 14.39 -1.28 -13.47
C MET A 51 13.43 -1.47 -14.64
N ARG A 52 13.88 -2.08 -15.75
CA ARG A 52 13.03 -2.34 -16.92
C ARG A 52 11.87 -3.27 -16.54
N GLU A 53 12.18 -4.37 -15.86
CA GLU A 53 11.18 -5.31 -15.36
C GLU A 53 10.23 -4.64 -14.34
N ALA A 54 10.76 -3.83 -13.43
CA ALA A 54 9.96 -3.08 -12.48
C ALA A 54 8.99 -2.10 -13.17
N LEU A 55 9.45 -1.41 -14.22
CA LEU A 55 8.63 -0.48 -15.01
C LEU A 55 7.54 -1.23 -15.78
N THR A 56 7.86 -2.36 -16.41
CA THR A 56 6.88 -3.19 -17.12
C THR A 56 5.80 -3.70 -16.15
N HIS A 57 6.19 -4.23 -14.99
CA HIS A 57 5.25 -4.71 -13.98
C HIS A 57 4.33 -3.58 -13.47
N ARG A 58 4.90 -2.41 -13.18
CA ARG A 58 4.11 -1.23 -12.79
C ARG A 58 3.19 -0.75 -13.92
N ALA A 59 3.66 -0.76 -15.16
CA ALA A 59 2.88 -0.36 -16.33
C ALA A 59 1.69 -1.31 -16.52
N GLN A 60 1.87 -2.62 -16.38
CA GLN A 60 0.76 -3.60 -16.46
C GLN A 60 -0.25 -3.42 -15.33
N LEU A 61 0.21 -3.25 -14.08
CA LEU A 61 -0.66 -2.99 -12.92
C LEU A 61 -1.39 -1.65 -13.04
N ARG A 62 -0.75 -0.66 -13.68
CA ARG A 62 -1.32 0.67 -13.94
C ARG A 62 -2.01 0.78 -15.30
N ALA A 63 -1.97 -0.24 -16.16
CA ALA A 63 -2.54 -0.22 -17.51
C ALA A 63 -4.07 -0.14 -17.51
N GLN A 64 -4.69 -0.13 -16.32
CA GLN A 64 -6.07 0.32 -16.12
C GLN A 64 -6.21 1.86 -16.04
N MET A 65 -5.14 2.64 -16.27
CA MET A 65 -5.17 4.10 -16.37
C MET A 65 -4.34 4.56 -17.58
N GLU A 66 -4.97 5.23 -18.55
CA GLU A 66 -4.23 5.86 -19.66
C GLU A 66 -3.32 7.00 -19.14
N VAL A 67 -2.12 7.11 -19.69
CA VAL A 67 -1.14 8.16 -19.36
C VAL A 67 -1.69 9.57 -19.60
N THR A 68 -2.64 9.72 -20.53
CA THR A 68 -3.36 10.96 -20.83
C THR A 68 -4.07 11.54 -19.61
N ASP A 69 -4.60 10.69 -18.72
CA ASP A 69 -5.45 11.09 -17.60
C ASP A 69 -4.68 11.84 -16.48
N ASN A 70 -3.42 11.47 -16.25
CA ASN A 70 -2.57 12.16 -15.27
C ASN A 70 -2.06 13.51 -15.77
N VAL A 71 -1.79 13.62 -17.08
CA VAL A 71 -1.32 14.87 -17.71
C VAL A 71 -2.46 15.88 -17.77
N GLU A 72 -3.67 15.45 -18.13
CA GLU A 72 -4.90 16.27 -18.13
C GLU A 72 -5.21 16.78 -16.71
N ARG A 73 -5.21 15.91 -15.68
CA ARG A 73 -5.40 16.36 -14.30
C ARG A 73 -4.37 17.41 -13.87
N HIS A 74 -3.10 17.24 -14.21
CA HIS A 74 -2.07 18.22 -13.80
C HIS A 74 -2.26 19.58 -14.47
N LYS A 75 -2.77 19.62 -15.71
CA LYS A 75 -3.13 20.85 -16.43
C LYS A 75 -4.37 21.54 -15.85
N GLN A 76 -5.24 20.80 -15.15
CA GLN A 76 -6.49 21.33 -14.59
C GLN A 76 -6.33 21.95 -13.20
N PHE A 77 -5.17 21.75 -12.56
CA PHE A 77 -4.78 22.37 -11.27
C PHE A 77 -3.66 23.42 -11.43
N GLN A 78 -3.38 23.87 -12.67
CA GLN A 78 -2.60 25.06 -13.01
C GLN A 78 -3.50 26.07 -13.72
#